data_AF-A0A916B160-F1
#
_entry.id   AF-A0A916B160-F1
#
_cell.length_a   1.000
_cell.length_b   1.000
_cell.length_c   1.000
_cell.angle_alpha   90.00
_cell.angle_beta   90.00
_cell.angle_gamma   90.00
#
_symmetry.space_group_name_H-M   'P 1'
#
loop_
_entity.id
_entity.type
_entity.pdbx_description
1 polymer ?
#
loop_
_entity_poly.entity_id
_entity_poly.type
_entity_poly.pdbx_seq_one_letter_code
_entity_poly.pdbx_strand_id
1 'polypeptide(L)'
;MSGKQKPTCVVFMDAAGRDFHNFNMVCRDAPDSRAIAFAANQIPDIAGRRYAPSLAGADYPDGIPIVDEATLGNLCGDENINRVVVFRL
;
A
#
# COMPACT_ATOMS: atom_id res chain seq x y z
N MET A 1 5.51 30.89 -1.82
CA MET A 1 5.07 29.95 -0.78
C MET A 1 4.76 28.64 -1.47
N SER A 2 5.70 27.68 -1.45
CA SER A 2 5.49 26.39 -2.12
C SER A 2 4.57 25.55 -1.25
N GLY A 3 3.30 25.41 -1.66
CA GLY A 3 2.36 24.53 -0.97
C GLY A 3 2.89 23.10 -1.09
N LYS A 4 3.22 22.46 0.05
CA LYS A 4 3.58 21.04 0.06
C LYS A 4 2.43 20.27 -0.58
N GLN A 5 2.70 19.65 -1.73
CA GLN A 5 1.74 18.79 -2.40
C GLN A 5 1.41 17.63 -1.45
N LYS A 6 0.12 17.32 -1.27
CA LYS A 6 -0.28 16.20 -0.42
C LYS A 6 0.34 14.91 -0.96
N PRO A 7 0.89 14.04 -0.11
CA PRO A 7 1.46 12.78 -0.57
C PRO A 7 0.40 11.94 -1.28
N THR A 8 0.81 11.31 -2.38
CA THR A 8 -0.01 10.40 -3.18
C THR A 8 -0.33 9.18 -2.34
N CYS A 9 -1.60 8.88 -2.13
CA CYS A 9 -2.08 7.70 -1.45
C CYS A 9 -2.09 6.52 -2.44
N VAL A 10 -1.28 5.52 -2.16
CA VAL A 10 -1.01 4.38 -3.04
C VAL A 10 -1.59 3.10 -2.45
N VAL A 11 -2.30 2.33 -3.27
CA VAL A 11 -2.62 0.93 -2.99
C VAL A 11 -1.87 0.04 -3.96
N PHE A 12 -1.24 -1.01 -3.43
CA PHE A 12 -0.57 -2.05 -4.22
C PHE A 12 -1.54 -3.22 -4.38
N MET A 13 -1.90 -3.55 -5.62
CA MET A 13 -2.81 -4.63 -5.96
C MET A 13 -2.04 -5.87 -6.44
N ASP A 14 -2.65 -7.05 -6.37
CA ASP A 14 -2.02 -8.36 -6.63
C ASP A 14 -0.81 -8.64 -5.73
N ALA A 15 -0.81 -8.08 -4.51
CA ALA A 15 0.39 -8.04 -3.69
C ALA A 15 0.88 -9.44 -3.30
N ALA A 16 1.96 -9.87 -3.97
CA ALA A 16 2.77 -11.03 -3.64
C ALA A 16 4.22 -10.57 -3.42
N GLY A 17 5.16 -11.50 -3.20
CA GLY A 17 6.54 -11.19 -2.78
C GLY A 17 7.25 -10.06 -3.56
N ARG A 18 6.90 -9.80 -4.81
CA ARG A 18 7.46 -8.70 -5.63
C ARG A 18 6.92 -7.31 -5.24
N ASP A 19 5.66 -7.18 -4.90
CA ASP A 19 5.04 -5.88 -4.57
C ASP A 19 5.53 -5.35 -3.23
N PHE A 20 5.72 -6.24 -2.26
CA PHE A 20 6.40 -5.89 -1.00
C PHE A 20 7.84 -5.43 -1.24
N HIS A 21 8.55 -6.06 -2.19
CA HIS A 21 9.90 -5.65 -2.56
C HIS A 21 9.89 -4.27 -3.26
N ASN A 22 8.99 -4.05 -4.20
CA ASN A 22 8.86 -2.77 -4.91
C ASN A 22 8.49 -1.64 -3.96
N PHE A 23 7.58 -1.88 -3.00
CA PHE A 23 7.28 -0.95 -1.92
C PHE A 23 8.57 -0.60 -1.15
N ASN A 24 9.34 -1.59 -0.71
CA ASN A 24 10.58 -1.36 0.05
C ASN A 24 11.62 -0.55 -0.73
N MET A 25 11.74 -0.77 -2.03
CA MET A 25 12.75 -0.10 -2.86
C MET A 25 12.37 1.30 -3.29
N VAL A 26 11.07 1.59 -3.47
CA VAL A 26 10.63 2.80 -4.18
C VAL A 26 9.71 3.67 -3.34
N CYS A 27 8.87 3.08 -2.48
CA CYS A 27 7.79 3.82 -1.79
C CYS A 27 7.95 3.90 -0.28
N ARG A 28 8.78 3.06 0.34
CA ARG A 28 8.94 2.98 1.79
C ARG A 28 9.30 4.32 2.45
N ASP A 29 10.30 4.99 1.90
CA ASP A 29 10.83 6.26 2.45
C ASP A 29 10.54 7.45 1.49
N ALA A 30 9.57 7.29 0.58
CA ALA A 30 9.24 8.30 -0.40
C ALA A 30 8.36 9.41 0.22
N PRO A 31 8.82 10.66 0.32
CA PRO A 31 8.09 11.71 1.02
C PRO A 31 6.83 12.19 0.27
N ASP A 32 6.71 11.85 -1.00
CA ASP A 32 5.61 12.22 -1.89
C ASP A 32 4.56 11.11 -2.05
N SER A 33 4.75 9.96 -1.40
CA SER A 33 3.92 8.77 -1.58
C SER A 33 3.69 8.07 -0.25
N ARG A 34 2.45 7.62 0.01
CA ARG A 34 2.09 6.87 1.21
C ARG A 34 1.30 5.63 0.84
N ALA A 35 1.78 4.46 1.25
CA ALA A 35 1.07 3.21 1.07
C ALA A 35 -0.10 3.11 2.08
N ILE A 36 -1.32 2.95 1.59
CA ILE A 36 -2.50 2.85 2.45
C ILE A 36 -2.86 1.39 2.73
N ALA A 37 -2.73 0.53 1.71
CA ALA A 37 -3.00 -0.89 1.82
C ALA A 37 -2.23 -1.71 0.78
N PHE A 38 -2.06 -2.99 1.06
CA PHE A 38 -1.78 -4.03 0.07
C PHE A 38 -3.08 -4.82 -0.18
N ALA A 39 -3.53 -4.93 -1.41
CA ALA A 39 -4.64 -5.78 -1.81
C ALA A 39 -4.09 -7.11 -2.32
N ALA A 40 -4.51 -8.22 -1.71
CA ALA A 40 -4.05 -9.57 -2.05
C ALA A 40 -5.13 -10.63 -1.85
N ASN A 41 -5.23 -11.59 -2.77
CA ASN A 41 -6.12 -12.77 -2.67
C ASN A 41 -5.41 -14.11 -2.93
N GLN A 42 -4.14 -14.08 -3.35
CA GLN A 42 -3.40 -15.27 -3.84
C GLN A 42 -2.87 -16.17 -2.71
N ILE A 43 -2.77 -15.65 -1.48
CA ILE A 43 -2.24 -16.38 -0.32
C ILE A 43 -3.41 -16.63 0.65
N PRO A 44 -3.73 -17.89 0.99
CA PRO A 44 -4.79 -18.20 1.94
C PRO A 44 -4.61 -17.44 3.26
N ASP A 45 -5.71 -16.90 3.78
CA ASP A 45 -5.78 -16.17 5.06
C ASP A 45 -4.81 -14.98 5.19
N ILE A 46 -4.34 -14.41 4.06
CA ILE A 46 -3.47 -13.23 4.11
C ILE A 46 -4.24 -11.93 4.36
N ALA A 47 -5.47 -11.85 3.86
CA ALA A 47 -6.36 -10.71 4.09
C ALA A 47 -6.67 -10.58 5.60
N GLY A 48 -6.67 -9.35 6.11
CA GLY A 48 -6.80 -9.06 7.54
C GLY A 48 -5.47 -9.07 8.30
N ARG A 49 -4.38 -9.54 7.69
CA ARG A 49 -3.02 -9.38 8.24
C ARG A 49 -2.48 -7.98 7.94
N ARG A 50 -1.30 -7.68 8.48
CA ARG A 50 -0.55 -6.46 8.19
C ARG A 50 0.84 -6.80 7.67
N TYR A 51 1.32 -6.00 6.73
CA TYR A 51 2.74 -5.90 6.45
C TYR A 51 3.43 -5.31 7.68
N ALA A 52 4.40 -6.03 8.22
CA ALA A 52 4.91 -5.78 9.56
C ALA A 52 5.52 -4.37 9.71
N PRO A 53 5.29 -3.66 10.83
CA PRO A 53 5.88 -2.33 11.08
C PRO A 53 7.40 -2.29 10.91
N SER A 54 8.09 -3.33 11.39
CA SER A 54 9.54 -3.46 11.30
C SER A 54 10.08 -3.51 9.87
N LEU A 55 9.24 -3.94 8.92
CA LEU A 55 9.56 -3.97 7.48
C LEU A 55 9.07 -2.72 6.76
N ALA A 56 7.94 -2.17 7.21
CA ALA A 56 7.26 -1.03 6.59
C ALA A 56 8.00 0.29 6.80
N GLY A 57 8.80 0.43 7.86
CA GLY A 57 9.55 1.65 8.16
C GLY A 57 8.86 2.57 9.16
N ALA A 58 9.54 3.66 9.52
CA ALA A 58 9.13 4.52 10.64
C ALA A 58 7.77 5.21 10.44
N ASP A 59 7.38 5.45 9.18
CA ASP A 59 6.10 6.09 8.85
C ASP A 59 4.88 5.16 8.99
N TYR A 60 5.12 3.88 9.29
CA TYR A 60 4.10 2.84 9.43
C TYR A 60 4.25 2.09 10.76
N PRO A 61 4.09 2.77 11.92
CA PRO A 61 4.28 2.18 13.24
C PRO A 61 3.34 1.01 13.54
N ASP A 62 2.15 1.02 12.93
CA ASP A 62 1.17 -0.06 13.04
C ASP A 62 1.29 -1.08 11.88
N GLY A 63 2.18 -0.85 10.92
CA GLY A 63 2.27 -1.61 9.67
C GLY A 63 1.20 -1.19 8.66
N ILE A 64 1.22 -1.84 7.50
CA ILE A 64 0.31 -1.54 6.38
C ILE A 64 -0.73 -2.66 6.27
N PRO A 65 -2.04 -2.35 6.27
CA PRO A 65 -3.07 -3.38 6.18
C PRO A 65 -2.97 -4.17 4.86
N ILE A 66 -3.18 -5.48 4.96
CA ILE A 66 -3.38 -6.35 3.81
C ILE A 66 -4.87 -6.66 3.75
N VAL A 67 -5.52 -6.25 2.66
CA VAL A 67 -6.97 -6.33 2.46
C VAL A 67 -7.28 -7.30 1.33
N ASP A 68 -8.49 -7.83 1.34
CA ASP A 68 -8.98 -8.62 0.21
C ASP A 68 -9.11 -7.71 -1.01
N GLU A 69 -8.64 -8.17 -2.16
CA GLU A 69 -8.73 -7.43 -3.42
C GLU A 69 -10.16 -6.99 -3.77
N ALA A 70 -11.16 -7.80 -3.43
CA ALA A 70 -12.56 -7.47 -3.63
C ALA A 70 -13.01 -6.21 -2.85
N THR A 71 -12.30 -5.85 -1.77
CA THR A 71 -12.60 -4.65 -0.96
C THR A 71 -11.99 -3.37 -1.52
N LEU A 72 -11.13 -3.46 -2.54
CA LEU A 72 -10.44 -2.31 -3.13
C LEU A 72 -11.41 -1.24 -3.63
N GLY A 73 -12.54 -1.65 -4.20
CA GLY A 73 -13.56 -0.70 -4.69
C GLY A 73 -14.12 0.19 -3.58
N ASN A 74 -14.33 -0.35 -2.37
CA ASN A 74 -14.80 0.41 -1.22
C ASN A 74 -13.70 1.34 -0.69
N LEU A 75 -12.47 0.83 -0.59
CA LEU A 75 -11.29 1.61 -0.19
C LEU A 75 -11.07 2.85 -1.07
N CYS A 76 -11.22 2.72 -2.38
CA CYS A 76 -11.11 3.86 -3.30
C CYS A 76 -12.23 4.90 -3.14
N GLY A 77 -13.37 4.51 -2.57
CA GLY A 77 -14.49 5.42 -2.29
C GLY A 77 -14.38 6.15 -0.95
N ASP A 78 -13.81 5.50 0.06
CA ASP A 78 -13.76 6.00 1.44
C ASP A 78 -12.49 6.82 1.74
N GLU A 79 -11.37 6.43 1.14
CA GLU A 79 -10.07 7.07 1.30
C GLU A 79 -9.78 7.91 0.04
N ASN A 80 -9.04 9.03 0.16
CA ASN A 80 -8.57 9.80 -1.01
C ASN A 80 -7.45 9.05 -1.77
N ILE A 81 -7.69 7.79 -2.13
CA ILE A 81 -6.78 6.93 -2.88
C ILE A 81 -6.78 7.44 -4.31
N ASN A 82 -5.70 8.10 -4.67
CA ASN A 82 -5.50 8.75 -5.94
C ASN A 82 -4.62 7.92 -6.88
N ARG A 83 -4.06 6.79 -6.42
CA ARG A 83 -3.30 5.88 -7.27
C ARG A 83 -3.40 4.41 -6.83
N VAL A 84 -3.76 3.55 -7.77
CA VAL A 84 -3.60 2.10 -7.68
C VAL A 84 -2.38 1.71 -8.51
N VAL A 85 -1.47 0.94 -7.93
CA VAL A 85 -0.26 0.43 -8.61
C VAL A 85 -0.42 -1.07 -8.79
N VAL A 86 -0.33 -1.49 -10.06
CA VAL A 86 -0.24 -2.90 -10.46
C VAL A 86 1.08 -3.07 -11.20
N PHE A 87 1.95 -3.96 -10.73
CA PHE A 87 3.16 -4.30 -11.47
C PHE A 87 2.88 -5.50 -12.39
N ARG A 88 2.59 -5.22 -13.67
CA ARG A 88 2.57 -6.22 -14.75
C ARG A 88 3.91 -6.18 -15.50
N LEU A 89 4.48 -7.35 -15.78
CA LEU A 89 5.59 -7.52 -16.73
C LEU A 89 5.04 -7.64 -18.15
#